data_AF-A0A2M9PH54-F1
#
_entry.id   AF-A0A2M9PH54-F1
#
_cell.length_a   1.000
_cell.length_b   1.000
_cell.length_c   1.000
_cell.angle_alpha   90.00
_cell.angle_beta   90.00
_cell.angle_gamma   90.00
#
_symmetry.space_group_name_H-M   'P 1'
#
loop_
_entity.id
_entity.type
_entity.pdbx_description
1 polymer ?
#
loop_
_entity_poly.entity_id
_entity_poly.type
_entity_poly.pdbx_seq_one_letter_code
_entity_poly.pdbx_strand_id
1 'polypeptide(L)'
;MSDKINWGGAAFPCEGGEGSGLYPDPGMSMRDWFAGNAPVTAENVTYAMGSTIWDLSSESGRAAFFAVMALLRYEYADAMLAERQKGVAV
;
A
#
# COMPACT_ATOMS: atom_id res chain seq x y z
N MET A 1 22.76 14.42 -4.26
CA MET A 1 21.67 14.53 -3.29
C MET A 1 20.98 13.18 -3.29
N SER A 2 21.15 12.39 -2.24
CA SER A 2 20.44 11.11 -2.12
C SER A 2 18.99 11.45 -1.87
N ASP A 3 18.11 11.18 -2.85
CA ASP A 3 16.68 11.29 -2.64
C ASP A 3 16.35 10.50 -1.38
N LYS A 4 15.86 11.18 -0.33
CA LYS A 4 15.48 10.52 0.91
C LYS A 4 14.45 9.47 0.55
N ILE A 5 14.76 8.20 0.77
CA ILE A 5 13.82 7.10 0.56
C ILE A 5 12.60 7.39 1.45
N ASN A 6 11.44 7.57 0.83
CA ASN A 6 10.18 7.77 1.53
C ASN A 6 9.66 6.40 1.96
N TRP A 7 9.95 6.02 3.21
CA TRP A 7 9.53 4.75 3.78
C TRP A 7 8.04 4.71 4.18
N GLY A 8 7.28 5.78 3.93
CA GLY A 8 5.87 5.88 4.34
C GLY A 8 5.66 6.12 5.85
N GLY A 9 6.74 6.31 6.63
CA GLY A 9 6.68 6.54 8.07
C GLY A 9 6.51 5.27 8.90
N ALA A 10 6.49 5.42 10.23
CA ALA A 10 6.25 4.32 11.16
C ALA A 10 4.84 3.72 10.99
N ALA A 11 4.62 2.43 11.30
CA ALA A 11 3.29 1.82 11.18
C ALA A 11 2.20 2.51 12.03
N PHE A 12 2.61 3.20 13.11
CA PHE A 12 1.75 4.02 13.96
C PHE A 12 2.36 5.41 14.12
N PRO A 13 1.53 6.46 14.27
CA PRO A 13 2.01 7.80 14.56
C PRO A 13 2.80 7.86 15.87
N CYS A 14 3.78 8.73 15.90
CA CYS A 14 4.65 9.03 17.02
C CYS A 14 4.63 10.55 17.23
N GLU A 15 4.21 11.00 18.41
CA GLU A 15 4.19 12.44 18.73
C GLU A 15 5.61 12.99 19.01
N GLY A 16 6.58 12.11 19.28
CA GLY A 16 7.90 12.49 19.78
C GLY A 16 7.84 13.05 21.22
N GLY A 17 8.98 13.47 21.74
CA GLY A 17 9.04 14.09 23.06
C GLY A 17 10.44 14.56 23.44
N GLU A 18 10.54 15.67 24.17
CA GLU A 18 11.82 16.21 24.62
C GLU A 18 12.54 15.18 25.52
N GLY A 19 13.75 14.77 25.14
CA GLY A 19 14.53 13.74 25.84
C GLY A 19 14.21 12.28 25.49
N SER A 20 13.21 12.01 24.63
CA SER A 20 12.83 10.64 24.24
C SER A 20 13.73 10.01 23.17
N GLY A 21 14.50 10.83 22.44
CA GLY A 21 15.24 10.39 21.25
C GLY A 21 14.35 10.08 20.03
N LEU A 22 13.03 10.28 20.14
CA LEU A 22 12.07 10.07 19.06
C LEU A 22 11.67 11.41 18.42
N TYR A 23 11.69 11.44 17.09
CA TYR A 23 11.17 12.56 16.32
C TYR A 23 9.68 12.34 16.02
N PRO A 24 8.88 13.41 15.96
CA PRO A 24 7.48 13.29 15.52
C PRO A 24 7.42 12.67 14.12
N ASP A 25 6.62 11.61 13.98
CA ASP A 25 6.39 10.89 12.73
C ASP A 25 4.88 10.67 12.58
N PRO A 26 4.23 11.18 11.53
CA PRO A 26 2.79 11.01 11.33
C PRO A 26 2.38 9.54 11.08
N GLY A 27 3.36 8.67 10.85
CA GLY A 27 3.17 7.27 10.53
C GLY A 27 2.63 7.04 9.13
N MET A 28 2.32 5.78 8.87
CA MET A 28 1.71 5.29 7.64
C MET A 28 0.31 5.87 7.47
N SER A 29 -0.01 6.30 6.24
CA SER A 29 -1.38 6.71 5.94
C SER A 29 -2.34 5.53 6.10
N MET A 30 -3.58 5.78 6.50
CA MET A 30 -4.57 4.70 6.62
C MET A 30 -4.80 3.98 5.28
N ARG A 31 -4.60 4.67 4.16
CA ARG A 31 -4.65 4.09 2.81
C ARG A 31 -3.55 3.06 2.61
N ASP A 32 -2.32 3.40 2.96
CA ASP A 32 -1.17 2.49 2.83
C ASP A 32 -1.31 1.29 3.78
N TRP A 33 -1.88 1.50 4.98
CA TRP A 33 -2.17 0.41 5.90
C TRP A 33 -3.19 -0.56 5.31
N PHE A 34 -4.30 -0.07 4.74
CA PHE A 34 -5.27 -0.94 4.07
C PHE A 34 -4.67 -1.64 2.85
N ALA A 35 -3.86 -0.94 2.04
CA ALA A 35 -3.22 -1.54 0.88
C ALA A 35 -2.22 -2.65 1.27
N GLY A 36 -1.51 -2.48 2.39
CA GLY A 36 -0.63 -3.51 2.96
C GLY A 36 -1.38 -4.77 3.40
N ASN A 37 -2.59 -4.59 3.95
CA ASN A 37 -3.45 -5.66 4.47
C ASN A 37 -4.47 -6.21 3.44
N ALA A 38 -4.50 -5.67 2.23
CA ALA A 38 -5.46 -6.10 1.21
C ALA A 38 -5.22 -7.57 0.84
N PRO A 39 -6.26 -8.43 0.82
CA PRO A 39 -6.16 -9.87 0.57
C PRO A 39 -5.98 -10.19 -0.93
N VAL A 40 -5.17 -9.40 -1.64
CA VAL A 40 -4.88 -9.57 -3.07
C VAL A 40 -3.79 -10.62 -3.24
N THR A 41 -4.13 -11.69 -3.96
CA THR A 41 -3.27 -12.82 -4.29
C THR A 41 -2.73 -12.73 -5.72
N ALA A 42 -1.77 -13.58 -6.06
CA ALA A 42 -1.31 -13.74 -7.44
C ALA A 42 -2.46 -14.14 -8.38
N GLU A 43 -3.43 -14.93 -7.90
CA GLU A 43 -4.59 -15.35 -8.67
C GLU A 43 -5.48 -14.15 -9.08
N ASN A 44 -5.65 -13.18 -8.18
CA ASN A 44 -6.39 -11.95 -8.51
C ASN A 44 -5.69 -11.15 -9.62
N VAL A 45 -4.34 -11.12 -9.60
CA VAL A 45 -3.54 -10.49 -10.65
C VAL A 45 -3.71 -11.21 -11.99
N THR A 46 -3.73 -12.55 -11.98
CA THR A 46 -4.03 -13.39 -13.16
C THR A 46 -5.32 -12.98 -13.84
N TYR A 47 -6.41 -12.90 -13.05
CA TYR A 47 -7.73 -12.58 -13.57
C TYR A 47 -7.77 -11.15 -14.11
N ALA A 48 -7.14 -10.20 -13.42
CA ALA A 48 -7.06 -8.81 -13.88
C ALA A 48 -6.24 -8.65 -15.16
N MET A 49 -5.14 -9.38 -15.32
CA MET A 49 -4.27 -9.33 -16.50
C MET A 49 -4.82 -10.13 -17.69
N GLY A 50 -5.75 -11.06 -17.47
CA GLY A 50 -6.25 -11.96 -18.51
C GLY A 50 -5.21 -12.97 -19.01
N SER A 51 -4.16 -13.24 -18.22
CA SER A 51 -3.08 -14.18 -18.57
C SER A 51 -2.66 -15.01 -17.36
N THR A 52 -2.56 -16.33 -17.57
CA THR A 52 -2.07 -17.32 -16.58
C THR A 52 -0.58 -17.58 -16.66
N ILE A 53 0.13 -16.95 -17.61
CA ILE A 53 1.57 -17.11 -17.80
C ILE A 53 2.24 -15.77 -17.48
N TRP A 54 3.06 -15.75 -16.43
CA TRP A 54 3.89 -14.60 -16.06
C TRP A 54 5.35 -14.98 -16.17
N ASP A 55 6.12 -14.19 -16.90
CA ASP A 55 7.58 -14.27 -16.87
C ASP A 55 8.13 -13.29 -15.84
N LEU A 56 8.37 -13.78 -14.62
CA LEU A 56 8.98 -12.97 -13.55
C LEU A 56 10.51 -12.83 -13.71
N SER A 57 11.11 -13.55 -14.66
CA SER A 57 12.55 -13.49 -14.94
C SER A 57 12.91 -12.25 -15.78
N SER A 58 12.04 -11.83 -16.69
CA SER A 58 12.18 -10.55 -17.38
C SER A 58 11.77 -9.37 -16.51
N GLU A 59 12.48 -8.25 -16.68
CA GLU A 59 12.19 -7.00 -15.99
C GLU A 59 10.78 -6.48 -16.30
N SER A 60 10.38 -6.53 -17.57
CA SER A 60 9.06 -6.08 -18.01
C SER A 60 7.93 -6.94 -17.43
N GLY A 61 8.09 -8.27 -17.42
CA GLY A 61 7.08 -9.17 -16.84
C GLY A 61 6.95 -8.99 -15.32
N ARG A 62 8.07 -8.85 -14.62
CA ARG A 62 8.08 -8.54 -13.18
C ARG A 62 7.44 -7.18 -12.87
N ALA A 63 7.78 -6.14 -13.64
CA ALA A 63 7.22 -4.79 -13.47
C ALA A 63 5.70 -4.77 -13.70
N ALA A 64 5.21 -5.42 -14.76
CA ALA A 64 3.79 -5.50 -15.05
C ALA A 64 3.02 -6.22 -13.94
N PHE A 65 3.53 -7.38 -13.49
CA PHE A 65 2.90 -8.16 -12.42
C PHE A 65 2.76 -7.34 -11.12
N PHE A 66 3.85 -6.70 -10.67
CA PHE A 66 3.81 -5.90 -9.45
C PHE A 66 3.01 -4.61 -9.58
N ALA A 67 2.95 -4.01 -10.77
CA ALA A 67 2.11 -2.85 -11.03
C ALA A 67 0.62 -3.21 -10.85
N VAL A 68 0.16 -4.32 -11.41
CA VAL A 68 -1.23 -4.77 -11.24
C VAL A 68 -1.51 -5.19 -9.79
N MET A 69 -0.58 -5.87 -9.15
CA MET A 69 -0.74 -6.23 -7.73
C MET A 69 -0.88 -4.99 -6.84
N ALA A 70 -0.04 -3.97 -7.05
CA ALA A 70 -0.12 -2.72 -6.31
C ALA A 70 -1.45 -1.99 -6.59
N LEU A 71 -1.87 -1.91 -7.86
CA LEU A 71 -3.14 -1.30 -8.26
C LEU A 71 -4.31 -1.91 -7.49
N LEU A 72 -4.49 -3.22 -7.55
CA LEU A 72 -5.59 -3.92 -6.88
C LEU A 72 -5.60 -3.69 -5.37
N ARG A 73 -4.42 -3.62 -4.73
CA ARG A 73 -4.31 -3.37 -3.29
C ARG A 73 -4.72 -1.95 -2.92
N TYR A 74 -4.35 -0.96 -3.73
CA TYR A 74 -4.78 0.43 -3.51
C TYR A 74 -6.26 0.63 -3.83
N GLU A 75 -6.82 -0.03 -4.83
CA GLU A 75 -8.27 -0.01 -5.10
C GLU A 75 -9.06 -0.61 -3.92
N TYR A 76 -8.58 -1.71 -3.34
CA TYR A 76 -9.16 -2.25 -2.11
C TYR A 76 -9.09 -1.25 -0.95
N ALA A 77 -7.94 -0.58 -0.77
CA ALA A 77 -7.79 0.44 0.26
C ALA A 77 -8.77 1.62 0.07
N ASP A 78 -8.94 2.06 -1.16
CA ASP A 78 -9.86 3.15 -1.50
C ASP A 78 -11.33 2.74 -1.24
N ALA A 79 -11.69 1.48 -1.53
CA ALA A 79 -13.01 0.93 -1.21
C ALA A 79 -13.27 0.89 0.32
N MET A 80 -12.27 0.48 1.12
CA MET A 80 -12.37 0.46 2.58
C MET A 80 -12.53 1.87 3.17
N LEU A 81 -11.80 2.85 2.64
CA LEU A 81 -11.93 4.25 3.04
C LEU A 81 -13.31 4.81 2.67
N ALA A 82 -13.81 4.52 1.46
CA ALA A 82 -15.13 4.93 1.02
C ALA A 82 -16.24 4.33 1.91
N GLU A 83 -16.13 3.05 2.30
CA GLU A 83 -17.09 2.42 3.20
C GLU A 83 -17.07 3.07 4.59
N ARG A 84 -15.87 3.36 5.12
CA ARG A 84 -15.73 4.05 6.41
C ARG A 84 -16.40 5.43 6.41
N GLN A 85 -16.27 6.18 5.32
CA GLN A 85 -16.87 7.52 5.21
C GLN A 85 -18.39 7.49 5.27
N LYS A 86 -19.04 6.41 4.80
CA LYS A 86 -20.49 6.25 4.94
C LYS A 86 -20.93 6.16 6.41
N GLY A 87 -20.10 5.54 7.26
CA GLY A 87 -20.38 5.40 8.69
C GLY A 87 -20.17 6.66 9.53
N VAL A 88 -19.61 7.73 8.96
CA VAL A 88 -19.42 9.03 9.65
C VAL A 88 -20.62 9.97 9.42
N ALA A 89 -21.48 9.66 8.45
CA ALA A 89 -22.74 10.38 8.22
C ALA A 89 -23.87 9.81 9.11
N VAL A 90 -23.75 9.96 10.43
CA VAL A 90 -24.83 9.73 11.41
C VAL A 90 -24.84 10.85 12.44
#